data_AF-A0A925SQC3-F1
#
_entry.id   AF-A0A925SQC3-F1
#
_cell.length_a   1.000
_cell.length_b   1.000
_cell.length_c   1.000
_cell.angle_alpha   90.00
_cell.angle_beta   90.00
_cell.angle_gamma   90.00
#
_symmetry.space_group_name_H-M   'P 1'
#
loop_
_entity.id
_entity.type
_entity.pdbx_description
1 polymer ?
#
loop_
_entity_poly.entity_id
_entity_poly.type
_entity_poly.pdbx_seq_one_letter_code
_entity_poly.pdbx_strand_id
1 'polypeptide(L)'
;MKTKKLKNLVKKAKGELSWPAQEVAQESGPLRIFSDPVVRTHTIFQPTPPLKEDPDQELHYLHELGHALLCERVHPFFSSGFPLAGLDEGQVPAVSPVLYAASDWFVGHWMMEYCHDVAIAELKKEFEATAEMLEKGETPSIDKFFVAALIIAQAVKYLKAPLECSGFLNSVVKAFLAVPPEKPSLLKMENLINSLLSLGSPFQCRHVNSEGQDVLEFYRNAKE
;
A
#
# COMPACT_ATOMS: atom_id res chain seq x y z
N MET A 1 -18.74 -8.90 -11.25
CA MET A 1 -18.86 -9.95 -10.20
C MET A 1 -20.14 -9.70 -9.38
N LYS A 2 -20.83 -10.74 -8.87
CA LYS A 2 -22.00 -10.51 -7.99
C LYS A 2 -21.53 -9.93 -6.65
N THR A 3 -22.00 -8.75 -6.26
CA THR A 3 -21.71 -8.02 -5.00
C THR A 3 -21.74 -8.90 -3.75
N LYS A 4 -22.58 -9.94 -3.74
CA LYS A 4 -22.67 -10.95 -2.66
C LYS A 4 -21.37 -11.73 -2.41
N LYS A 5 -20.55 -12.03 -3.44
CA LYS A 5 -19.28 -12.75 -3.27
C LYS A 5 -18.26 -11.88 -2.53
N LEU A 6 -18.20 -10.58 -2.86
CA LEU A 6 -17.25 -9.63 -2.25
C LEU A 6 -17.62 -9.33 -0.79
N LYS A 7 -18.90 -9.10 -0.49
CA LYS A 7 -19.39 -8.95 0.89
C LYS A 7 -19.01 -10.15 1.78
N ASN A 8 -19.03 -11.36 1.24
CA ASN A 8 -18.58 -12.55 1.97
C ASN A 8 -17.07 -12.57 2.21
N LEU A 9 -16.25 -12.11 1.25
CA LEU A 9 -14.80 -11.99 1.41
C LEU A 9 -14.44 -10.95 2.47
N VAL A 10 -15.11 -9.79 2.45
CA VAL A 10 -14.98 -8.74 3.48
C VAL A 10 -15.36 -9.28 4.85
N LYS A 11 -16.52 -9.93 4.98
CA LYS A 11 -16.95 -10.56 6.25
C LYS A 11 -15.92 -11.58 6.74
N LYS A 12 -15.37 -12.39 5.85
CA LYS A 12 -14.34 -13.38 6.18
C LYS A 12 -13.07 -12.69 6.67
N ALA A 13 -12.55 -11.70 5.95
CA ALA A 13 -11.31 -10.99 6.29
C ALA A 13 -11.46 -10.24 7.63
N LYS A 14 -12.60 -9.57 7.85
CA LYS A 14 -12.93 -8.92 9.12
C LYS A 14 -13.01 -9.92 10.28
N GLY A 15 -13.50 -11.14 10.04
CA GLY A 15 -13.54 -12.22 11.03
C GLY A 15 -12.19 -12.89 11.30
N GLU A 16 -11.17 -12.61 10.49
CA GLU A 16 -9.80 -13.08 10.68
C GLU A 16 -8.93 -12.12 11.52
N LEU A 17 -9.40 -10.89 11.76
CA LEU A 17 -8.76 -9.93 12.65
C LEU A 17 -8.87 -10.40 14.11
N SER A 18 -7.75 -10.38 14.82
CA SER A 18 -7.69 -10.66 16.25
C SER A 18 -7.84 -9.41 17.08
N TRP A 19 -7.52 -8.24 16.53
CA TRP A 19 -7.67 -6.95 17.18
C TRP A 19 -9.09 -6.41 16.94
N PRO A 20 -9.71 -5.77 17.95
CA PRO A 20 -11.00 -5.12 17.78
C PRO A 20 -10.93 -4.03 16.70
N ALA A 21 -11.94 -3.99 15.84
CA ALA A 21 -12.11 -2.98 14.81
C ALA A 21 -13.33 -2.10 15.09
N GLN A 22 -13.15 -0.79 15.07
CA GLN A 22 -14.21 0.21 15.23
C GLN A 22 -14.37 1.02 13.95
N GLU A 23 -15.62 1.33 13.58
CA GLU A 23 -15.93 2.17 12.42
C GLU A 23 -16.23 3.60 12.87
N VAL A 24 -15.53 4.56 12.27
CA VAL A 24 -15.66 5.99 12.57
C VAL A 24 -16.05 6.71 11.29
N ALA A 25 -17.14 7.48 11.34
CA ALA A 25 -17.53 8.34 10.23
C ALA A 25 -16.53 9.51 10.09
N GLN A 26 -16.11 9.80 8.87
CA GLN A 26 -15.32 11.00 8.54
C GLN A 26 -16.03 11.82 7.47
N GLU A 27 -16.03 13.14 7.64
CA GLU A 27 -16.68 14.08 6.70
C GLU A 27 -15.93 14.18 5.36
N SER A 28 -14.63 13.90 5.37
CA SER A 28 -13.79 13.97 4.18
C SER A 28 -12.67 12.92 4.23
N GLY A 29 -12.20 12.53 3.04
CA GLY A 29 -11.09 11.59 2.87
C GLY A 29 -11.52 10.20 2.38
N PRO A 30 -10.56 9.41 1.86
CA PRO A 30 -10.82 8.07 1.39
C PRO A 30 -11.08 7.13 2.57
N LEU A 31 -11.80 6.03 2.32
CA LEU A 31 -11.84 4.90 3.23
C LEU A 31 -10.40 4.45 3.54
N ARG A 32 -10.09 4.32 4.83
CA ARG A 32 -8.76 3.89 5.29
C ARG A 32 -8.86 3.17 6.63
N ILE A 33 -7.94 2.25 6.89
CA ILE A 33 -7.79 1.61 8.20
C ILE A 33 -6.48 2.06 8.85
N PHE A 34 -6.61 2.61 10.04
CA PHE A 34 -5.51 2.90 10.94
C PHE A 34 -5.39 1.77 11.96
N SER A 35 -4.18 1.26 12.17
CA SER A 35 -3.92 0.20 13.15
C SER A 35 -3.01 0.74 14.24
N ASP A 36 -3.48 0.70 15.48
CA ASP A 36 -2.68 1.08 16.65
C ASP A 36 -2.06 -0.18 17.27
N PRO A 37 -0.74 -0.41 17.12
CA PRO A 37 -0.10 -1.60 17.67
C PRO A 37 0.09 -1.55 19.19
N VAL A 38 -0.01 -0.36 19.82
CA VAL A 38 0.15 -0.19 21.27
C VAL A 38 -1.10 -0.66 21.99
N VAL A 39 -2.27 -0.17 21.57
CA VAL A 39 -3.55 -0.61 22.16
C VAL A 39 -4.18 -1.80 21.43
N ARG A 40 -3.60 -2.22 20.31
CA ARG A 40 -4.05 -3.34 19.46
C ARG A 40 -5.49 -3.15 19.00
N THR A 41 -5.75 -2.05 18.30
CA THR A 41 -7.08 -1.74 17.74
C THR A 41 -6.96 -1.29 16.28
N HIS A 42 -8.04 -1.50 15.52
CA HIS A 42 -8.19 -0.94 14.18
C HIS A 42 -9.28 0.12 14.18
N THR A 43 -8.99 1.29 13.61
CA THR A 43 -9.99 2.34 13.33
C THR A 43 -10.22 2.42 11.83
N ILE A 44 -11.44 2.11 11.43
CA ILE A 44 -11.89 2.12 10.04
C ILE A 44 -12.61 3.44 9.79
N PHE A 45 -11.99 4.34 9.04
CA PHE A 45 -12.58 5.63 8.72
C PHE A 45 -13.46 5.54 7.48
N GLN A 46 -14.78 5.74 7.65
CA GLN A 46 -15.78 5.65 6.59
C GLN A 46 -16.14 7.05 6.07
N PRO A 47 -16.02 7.33 4.76
CA PRO A 47 -16.47 8.59 4.19
C PRO A 47 -17.98 8.78 4.37
N THR A 48 -18.40 10.01 4.69
CA THR A 48 -19.80 10.42 4.83
C THR A 48 -20.15 11.51 3.82
N PRO A 49 -21.17 11.34 2.96
CA PRO A 49 -22.05 10.17 2.85
C PRO A 49 -21.26 8.94 2.39
N PRO A 50 -21.76 7.72 2.70
CA PRO A 50 -21.17 6.51 2.13
C PRO A 50 -21.09 6.71 0.62
N LEU A 51 -19.93 6.41 0.04
CA LEU A 51 -19.85 6.16 -1.39
C LEU A 51 -20.95 5.14 -1.70
N LYS A 52 -21.73 5.35 -2.78
CA LYS A 52 -22.90 4.51 -3.11
C LYS A 52 -22.52 3.03 -3.11
N GLU A 53 -23.49 2.10 -3.07
CA GLU A 53 -23.27 0.64 -3.20
C GLU A 53 -22.49 0.28 -4.48
N ASP A 54 -21.19 0.52 -4.45
CA ASP A 54 -20.26 0.44 -5.54
C ASP A 54 -19.37 -0.78 -5.26
N PRO A 55 -19.34 -1.77 -6.15
CA PRO A 55 -18.39 -2.87 -6.06
C PRO A 55 -16.95 -2.42 -5.81
N ASP A 56 -16.57 -1.23 -6.29
CA ASP A 56 -15.23 -0.67 -6.11
C ASP A 56 -14.99 -0.26 -4.63
N GLN A 57 -16.03 0.15 -3.89
CA GLN A 57 -15.92 0.47 -2.46
C GLN A 57 -15.69 -0.78 -1.60
N GLU A 58 -16.41 -1.87 -1.86
CA GLU A 58 -16.24 -3.12 -1.12
C GLU A 58 -14.86 -3.74 -1.41
N LEU A 59 -14.32 -3.54 -2.61
CA LEU A 59 -13.00 -4.00 -2.97
C LEU A 59 -11.92 -3.19 -2.27
N HIS A 60 -12.09 -1.86 -2.23
CA HIS A 60 -11.22 -0.96 -1.48
C HIS A 60 -11.28 -1.24 0.03
N TYR A 61 -12.45 -1.57 0.58
CA TYR A 61 -12.57 -2.02 1.97
C TYR A 61 -11.77 -3.30 2.20
N LEU A 62 -11.88 -4.27 1.28
CA LEU A 62 -11.10 -5.51 1.37
C LEU A 62 -9.59 -5.25 1.29
N HIS A 63 -9.14 -4.30 0.45
CA HIS A 63 -7.74 -3.85 0.39
C HIS A 63 -7.27 -3.32 1.76
N GLU A 64 -8.03 -2.42 2.37
CA GLU A 64 -7.71 -1.87 3.69
C GLU A 64 -7.68 -2.95 4.79
N LEU A 65 -8.56 -3.96 4.73
CA LEU A 65 -8.50 -5.11 5.64
C LEU A 65 -7.21 -5.92 5.44
N GLY A 66 -6.66 -5.95 4.22
CA GLY A 66 -5.37 -6.56 3.93
C GLY A 66 -4.23 -5.90 4.70
N HIS A 67 -4.21 -4.56 4.78
CA HIS A 67 -3.26 -3.82 5.62
C HIS A 67 -3.39 -4.20 7.10
N ALA A 68 -4.62 -4.24 7.63
CA ALA A 68 -4.88 -4.62 9.01
C ALA A 68 -4.40 -6.05 9.33
N LEU A 69 -4.70 -7.01 8.45
CA LEU A 69 -4.28 -8.39 8.62
C LEU A 69 -2.76 -8.56 8.54
N LEU A 70 -2.08 -7.84 7.63
CA LEU A 70 -0.62 -7.87 7.55
C LEU A 70 0.03 -7.17 8.75
N CYS A 71 -0.61 -6.13 9.31
CA CYS A 71 -0.20 -5.50 10.56
C CYS A 71 -0.17 -6.51 11.72
N GLU A 72 -1.25 -7.28 11.89
CA GLU A 72 -1.33 -8.29 12.96
C GLU A 72 -0.38 -9.48 12.74
N ARG A 73 -0.23 -9.93 11.49
CA ARG A 73 0.46 -11.19 11.16
C ARG A 73 1.96 -11.05 10.91
N VAL A 74 2.40 -9.87 10.49
CA VAL A 74 3.77 -9.63 10.02
C VAL A 74 4.44 -8.57 10.86
N HIS A 75 3.98 -7.32 10.75
CA HIS A 75 4.55 -6.18 11.45
C HIS A 75 3.64 -4.94 11.33
N PRO A 76 3.57 -4.05 12.33
CA PRO A 76 2.76 -2.83 12.26
C PRO A 76 3.00 -1.91 11.05
N PHE A 77 4.19 -1.98 10.43
CA PHE A 77 4.55 -1.15 9.27
C PHE A 77 3.80 -1.51 7.98
N PHE A 78 3.02 -2.59 7.98
CA PHE A 78 2.14 -2.96 6.86
C PHE A 78 0.77 -2.28 6.90
N SER A 79 0.48 -1.46 7.92
CA SER A 79 -0.72 -0.62 8.01
C SER A 79 -0.34 0.85 8.07
N SER A 80 -1.32 1.74 7.90
CA SER A 80 -1.15 3.13 8.30
C SER A 80 -1.07 3.26 9.82
N GLY A 81 -0.36 4.30 10.30
CA GLY A 81 -0.35 4.69 11.71
C GLY A 81 0.86 4.30 12.55
N PHE A 82 1.89 3.73 11.93
CA PHE A 82 3.12 3.43 12.65
C PHE A 82 3.98 4.68 12.91
N PRO A 83 4.78 4.69 13.99
CA PRO A 83 5.64 5.82 14.31
C PRO A 83 6.77 6.01 13.29
N LEU A 84 6.96 7.25 12.86
CA LEU A 84 8.11 7.69 12.07
C LEU A 84 9.03 8.54 12.95
N ALA A 85 10.34 8.42 12.76
CA ALA A 85 11.33 9.27 13.41
C ALA A 85 12.37 9.78 12.40
N GLY A 86 13.10 10.83 12.75
CA GLY A 86 14.18 11.38 11.91
C GLY A 86 13.69 12.19 10.70
N LEU A 87 12.41 12.51 10.64
CA LEU A 87 11.81 13.45 9.68
C LEU A 87 11.16 14.60 10.43
N ASP A 88 11.32 15.82 9.90
CA ASP A 88 10.50 16.96 10.29
C ASP A 88 9.10 16.84 9.66
N GLU A 89 8.10 17.49 10.26
CA GLU A 89 6.70 17.43 9.78
C GLU A 89 6.57 17.81 8.29
N GLY A 90 7.34 18.79 7.83
CA GLY A 90 7.36 19.20 6.42
C GLY A 90 8.03 18.21 5.45
N GLN A 91 8.74 17.20 5.96
CA GLN A 91 9.43 16.18 5.15
C GLN A 91 8.57 14.91 4.97
N VAL A 92 7.60 14.66 5.86
CA VAL A 92 6.70 13.51 5.79
C VAL A 92 5.98 13.41 4.43
N PRO A 93 5.41 14.49 3.86
CA PRO A 93 4.76 14.42 2.54
C PRO A 93 5.67 13.96 1.40
N ALA A 94 6.99 14.13 1.52
CA ALA A 94 7.95 13.70 0.49
C ALA A 94 8.22 12.18 0.51
N VAL A 95 8.01 11.50 1.65
CA VAL A 95 8.26 10.06 1.80
C VAL A 95 6.97 9.24 1.86
N SER A 96 5.85 9.81 2.28
CA SER A 96 4.55 9.15 2.37
C SER A 96 4.13 8.39 1.10
N PRO A 97 4.31 8.94 -0.13
CA PRO A 97 3.95 8.21 -1.35
C PRO A 97 4.69 6.87 -1.48
N VAL A 98 5.97 6.86 -1.08
CA VAL A 98 6.81 5.66 -1.10
C VAL A 98 6.35 4.66 -0.04
N LEU A 99 6.02 5.12 1.17
CA LEU A 99 5.53 4.27 2.25
C LEU A 99 4.22 3.57 1.89
N TYR A 100 3.27 4.32 1.34
CA TYR A 100 1.98 3.75 0.92
C TYR A 100 2.16 2.75 -0.20
N ALA A 101 2.88 3.11 -1.27
CA ALA A 101 3.08 2.20 -2.40
C ALA A 101 3.88 0.94 -2.02
N ALA A 102 4.85 1.05 -1.11
CA ALA A 102 5.58 -0.10 -0.57
C ALA A 102 4.65 -1.03 0.21
N SER A 103 3.75 -0.48 1.04
CA SER A 103 2.75 -1.26 1.77
C SER A 103 1.75 -1.95 0.83
N ASP A 104 1.23 -1.21 -0.14
CA ASP A 104 0.28 -1.70 -1.14
C ASP A 104 0.86 -2.80 -2.04
N TRP A 105 2.18 -2.84 -2.23
CA TRP A 105 2.83 -3.95 -2.93
C TRP A 105 2.59 -5.30 -2.25
N PHE A 106 2.64 -5.34 -0.92
CA PHE A 106 2.40 -6.56 -0.16
C PHE A 106 0.90 -6.86 -0.02
N VAL A 107 0.06 -5.83 0.15
CA VAL A 107 -1.41 -6.01 0.15
C VAL A 107 -1.89 -6.52 -1.19
N GLY A 108 -1.37 -6.01 -2.30
CA GLY A 108 -1.71 -6.48 -3.63
C GLY A 108 -1.38 -7.96 -3.82
N HIS A 109 -0.26 -8.44 -3.27
CA HIS A 109 0.03 -9.87 -3.25
C HIS A 109 -0.96 -10.66 -2.39
N TRP A 110 -1.26 -10.18 -1.18
CA TRP A 110 -2.28 -10.78 -0.33
C TRP A 110 -3.64 -10.88 -1.05
N MET A 111 -4.05 -9.84 -1.77
CA MET A 111 -5.27 -9.85 -2.60
C MET A 111 -5.25 -10.91 -3.69
N MET A 112 -4.09 -11.11 -4.35
CA MET A 112 -3.91 -12.16 -5.37
C MET A 112 -4.04 -13.58 -4.80
N GLU A 113 -3.64 -13.80 -3.54
CA GLU A 113 -3.83 -15.08 -2.84
C GLU A 113 -5.25 -15.23 -2.28
N TYR A 114 -5.81 -14.16 -1.73
CA TYR A 114 -7.06 -14.19 -0.98
C TYR A 114 -8.30 -14.15 -1.87
N CYS A 115 -8.25 -13.42 -2.98
CA CYS A 115 -9.37 -13.23 -3.91
C CYS A 115 -8.93 -13.16 -5.39
N HIS A 116 -8.06 -14.09 -5.79
CA HIS A 116 -7.40 -14.15 -7.10
C HIS A 116 -8.21 -13.62 -8.30
N ASP A 117 -9.37 -14.21 -8.61
CA ASP A 117 -10.17 -13.81 -9.78
C ASP A 117 -10.56 -12.32 -9.77
N VAL A 118 -10.83 -11.78 -8.58
CA VAL A 118 -11.25 -10.39 -8.37
C VAL A 118 -10.06 -9.47 -8.52
N ALA A 119 -8.96 -9.80 -7.85
CA ALA A 119 -7.72 -9.02 -7.88
C ALA A 119 -7.13 -8.96 -9.31
N ILE A 120 -7.15 -10.07 -10.06
CA ILE A 120 -6.69 -10.12 -11.44
C ILE A 120 -7.58 -9.27 -12.36
N ALA A 121 -8.90 -9.29 -12.16
CA ALA A 121 -9.82 -8.49 -12.95
C ALA A 121 -9.60 -6.99 -12.71
N GLU A 122 -9.44 -6.57 -11.45
CA GLU A 122 -9.18 -5.17 -11.12
C GLU A 122 -7.82 -4.72 -11.63
N LEU A 123 -6.77 -5.53 -11.45
CA LEU A 123 -5.43 -5.19 -11.94
C LEU A 123 -5.41 -4.98 -13.46
N LYS A 124 -6.21 -5.74 -14.23
CA LYS A 124 -6.33 -5.51 -15.68
C LYS A 124 -6.94 -4.15 -16.00
N LYS A 125 -8.07 -3.81 -15.35
CA LYS A 125 -8.75 -2.52 -15.49
C LYS A 125 -7.82 -1.35 -15.15
N GLU A 126 -7.15 -1.43 -13.99
CA GLU A 126 -6.22 -0.41 -13.52
C GLU A 126 -4.98 -0.28 -14.42
N PHE A 127 -4.46 -1.39 -14.92
CA PHE A 127 -3.33 -1.39 -15.85
C PHE A 127 -3.69 -0.76 -17.21
N GLU A 128 -4.86 -1.09 -17.76
CA GLU A 128 -5.36 -0.47 -19.00
C GLU A 128 -5.55 1.06 -18.83
N ALA A 129 -6.17 1.49 -17.74
CA ALA A 129 -6.34 2.91 -17.43
C ALA A 129 -4.99 3.64 -17.23
N THR A 130 -4.03 2.98 -16.57
CA THR A 130 -2.68 3.51 -16.38
C THR A 130 -1.92 3.64 -17.70
N ALA A 131 -2.03 2.66 -18.58
CA ALA A 131 -1.41 2.70 -19.91
C ALA A 131 -1.98 3.86 -20.74
N GLU A 132 -3.32 4.02 -20.75
CA GLU A 132 -3.99 5.12 -21.46
C GLU A 132 -3.55 6.50 -20.93
N MET A 133 -3.45 6.66 -19.61
CA MET A 133 -2.96 7.90 -18.98
C MET A 133 -1.53 8.24 -19.44
N LEU A 134 -0.64 7.23 -19.48
CA LEU A 134 0.75 7.41 -19.90
C LEU A 134 0.88 7.73 -21.40
N GLU A 135 0.07 7.09 -22.25
CA GLU A 135 0.03 7.37 -23.70
C GLU A 135 -0.41 8.82 -23.99
N LYS A 136 -1.31 9.37 -23.17
CA LYS A 136 -1.74 10.77 -23.26
C LYS A 136 -0.69 11.77 -22.77
N GLY A 137 0.43 11.31 -22.22
CA GLY A 137 1.50 12.16 -21.70
C GLY A 137 1.10 12.97 -20.46
N GLU A 138 0.08 12.50 -19.73
CA GLU A 138 -0.34 13.17 -18.49
C GLU A 138 0.79 13.09 -17.46
N THR A 139 1.07 14.22 -16.79
CA THR A 139 2.07 14.27 -15.71
C THR A 139 1.37 14.08 -14.37
N PRO A 140 1.44 12.89 -13.75
CA PRO A 140 0.77 12.63 -12.48
C PRO A 140 1.42 13.41 -11.33
N SER A 141 0.66 13.67 -10.26
CA SER A 141 1.25 14.01 -8.96
C SER A 141 2.15 12.87 -8.47
N ILE A 142 3.03 13.15 -7.50
CA ILE A 142 3.95 12.13 -6.97
C ILE A 142 3.23 10.89 -6.42
N ASP A 143 2.08 11.07 -5.75
CA ASP A 143 1.25 9.96 -5.27
C ASP A 143 0.76 9.08 -6.43
N LYS A 144 0.17 9.72 -7.45
CA LYS A 144 -0.35 9.04 -8.64
C LYS A 144 0.77 8.36 -9.44
N PHE A 145 1.97 8.93 -9.43
CA PHE A 145 3.14 8.34 -10.06
C PHE A 145 3.53 7.00 -9.40
N PHE A 146 3.60 6.95 -8.07
CA PHE A 146 3.94 5.70 -7.37
C PHE A 146 2.83 4.65 -7.48
N VAL A 147 1.55 5.07 -7.48
CA VAL A 147 0.42 4.18 -7.76
C VAL A 147 0.52 3.57 -9.17
N ALA A 148 0.78 4.39 -10.19
CA ALA A 148 0.97 3.90 -11.56
C ALA A 148 2.16 2.92 -11.66
N ALA A 149 3.30 3.24 -11.03
CA ALA A 149 4.45 2.35 -11.01
C ALA A 149 4.16 1.01 -10.31
N LEU A 150 3.41 1.04 -9.21
CA LEU A 150 2.94 -0.15 -8.50
C LEU A 150 2.04 -1.02 -9.39
N ILE A 151 1.04 -0.42 -10.04
CA ILE A 151 0.12 -1.12 -10.96
C ILE A 151 0.91 -1.81 -12.08
N ILE A 152 1.86 -1.10 -12.70
CA ILE A 152 2.72 -1.67 -13.75
C ILE A 152 3.55 -2.85 -13.19
N ALA A 153 4.16 -2.69 -12.01
CA ALA A 153 4.94 -3.77 -11.38
C ALA A 153 4.06 -5.01 -11.11
N GLN A 154 2.84 -4.81 -10.63
CA GLN A 154 1.88 -5.89 -10.41
C GLN A 154 1.45 -6.55 -11.73
N ALA A 155 1.19 -5.76 -12.78
CA ALA A 155 0.83 -6.28 -14.10
C ALA A 155 1.96 -7.14 -14.71
N VAL A 156 3.21 -6.69 -14.61
CA VAL A 156 4.38 -7.48 -15.04
C VAL A 156 4.47 -8.79 -14.26
N LYS A 157 4.28 -8.75 -12.93
CA LYS A 157 4.39 -9.93 -12.07
C LYS A 157 3.27 -10.93 -12.31
N TYR A 158 2.01 -10.50 -12.29
CA TYR A 158 0.83 -11.37 -12.25
C TYR A 158 0.18 -11.60 -13.61
N LEU A 159 0.12 -10.56 -14.45
CA LEU A 159 -0.46 -10.67 -15.80
C LEU A 159 0.56 -11.07 -16.87
N LYS A 160 1.85 -11.10 -16.52
CA LYS A 160 2.97 -11.32 -17.45
C LYS A 160 2.99 -10.29 -18.58
N ALA A 161 2.53 -9.08 -18.29
CA ALA A 161 2.60 -7.96 -19.22
C ALA A 161 4.08 -7.64 -19.53
N PRO A 162 4.39 -7.23 -20.78
CA PRO A 162 5.73 -6.76 -21.10
C PRO A 162 6.04 -5.47 -20.34
N LEU A 163 7.30 -5.31 -19.93
CA LEU A 163 7.78 -4.09 -19.28
C LEU A 163 8.13 -3.05 -20.36
N GLU A 164 7.17 -2.20 -20.71
CA GLU A 164 7.29 -1.19 -21.76
C GLU A 164 7.47 0.24 -21.20
N CYS A 165 8.16 0.39 -20.07
CA CYS A 165 8.48 1.71 -19.51
C CYS A 165 9.98 2.03 -19.60
N SER A 166 10.29 3.33 -19.61
CA SER A 166 11.66 3.84 -19.73
C SER A 166 11.97 4.87 -18.63
N GLY A 167 13.24 5.29 -18.55
CA GLY A 167 13.68 6.33 -17.62
C GLY A 167 13.40 6.02 -16.15
N PHE A 168 12.96 7.04 -15.41
CA PHE A 168 12.71 6.95 -13.97
C PHE A 168 11.62 5.93 -13.61
N LEU A 169 10.54 5.86 -14.40
CA LEU A 169 9.45 4.90 -14.19
C LEU A 169 9.95 3.44 -14.22
N ASN A 170 10.83 3.11 -15.17
CA ASN A 170 11.45 1.78 -15.24
C ASN A 170 12.26 1.44 -13.99
N SER A 171 13.01 2.41 -13.45
CA SER A 171 13.78 2.21 -12.20
C SER A 171 12.87 1.91 -11.01
N VAL A 172 11.74 2.63 -10.91
CA VAL A 172 10.76 2.44 -9.82
C VAL A 172 10.07 1.07 -9.94
N VAL A 173 9.63 0.69 -11.14
CA VAL A 173 9.02 -0.63 -11.38
C VAL A 173 10.01 -1.75 -11.05
N LYS A 174 11.28 -1.61 -11.44
CA LYS A 174 12.33 -2.58 -11.10
C LYS A 174 12.58 -2.69 -9.60
N ALA A 175 12.48 -1.59 -8.84
CA ALA A 175 12.61 -1.62 -7.38
C ALA A 175 11.51 -2.49 -6.74
N PHE A 176 10.25 -2.37 -7.18
CA PHE A 176 9.17 -3.27 -6.76
C PHE A 176 9.45 -4.73 -7.11
N LEU A 177 9.82 -5.00 -8.36
CA LEU A 177 10.07 -6.36 -8.85
C LEU A 177 11.28 -7.03 -8.19
N ALA A 178 12.25 -6.24 -7.70
CA ALA A 178 13.42 -6.74 -6.98
C ALA A 178 13.10 -7.24 -5.57
N VAL A 179 11.94 -6.86 -5.00
CA VAL A 179 11.49 -7.32 -3.68
C VAL A 179 10.24 -8.17 -3.83
N PRO A 180 10.35 -9.52 -3.85
CA PRO A 180 9.19 -10.38 -4.00
C PRO A 180 8.22 -10.22 -2.80
N PRO A 181 6.92 -9.95 -3.04
CA PRO A 181 5.95 -9.72 -1.97
C PRO A 181 5.50 -11.00 -1.27
N GLU A 182 5.80 -12.18 -1.82
CA GLU A 182 5.57 -13.48 -1.18
C GLU A 182 6.27 -13.55 0.16
N LYS A 183 5.61 -14.10 1.20
CA LYS A 183 6.18 -14.19 2.56
C LYS A 183 6.69 -12.82 3.04
N PRO A 184 5.77 -11.86 3.26
CA PRO A 184 6.13 -10.53 3.73
C PRO A 184 6.93 -10.59 5.03
N SER A 185 7.85 -9.63 5.19
CA SER A 185 8.64 -9.45 6.41
C SER A 185 9.05 -7.99 6.53
N LEU A 186 9.39 -7.57 7.76
CA LEU A 186 9.89 -6.23 8.01
C LEU A 186 11.10 -5.87 7.15
N LEU A 187 12.10 -6.76 7.07
CA LEU A 187 13.29 -6.56 6.25
C LEU A 187 12.96 -6.33 4.77
N LYS A 188 11.95 -7.03 4.22
CA LYS A 188 11.51 -6.81 2.84
C LYS A 188 10.85 -5.45 2.66
N MET A 189 10.03 -5.03 3.62
CA MET A 189 9.40 -3.70 3.62
C MET A 189 10.48 -2.61 3.60
N GLU A 190 11.45 -2.68 4.52
CA GLU A 190 12.55 -1.72 4.60
C GLU A 190 13.40 -1.70 3.32
N ASN A 191 13.73 -2.87 2.78
CA ASN A 191 14.50 -2.97 1.54
C ASN A 191 13.76 -2.33 0.36
N LEU A 192 12.44 -2.52 0.25
CA LEU A 192 11.64 -1.91 -0.79
C LEU A 192 11.59 -0.38 -0.62
N ILE A 193 11.29 0.11 0.59
CA ILE A 193 11.25 1.55 0.88
C ILE A 193 12.60 2.19 0.55
N ASN A 194 13.71 1.63 1.02
CA ASN A 194 15.05 2.15 0.73
C ASN A 194 15.41 2.10 -0.75
N SER A 195 15.00 1.04 -1.47
CA SER A 195 15.22 0.94 -2.91
C SER A 195 14.48 2.05 -3.66
N LEU A 196 13.24 2.33 -3.27
CA LEU A 196 12.42 3.40 -3.86
C LEU A 196 12.96 4.80 -3.51
N LEU A 197 13.30 5.05 -2.24
CA LEU A 197 13.87 6.32 -1.79
C LEU A 197 15.21 6.62 -2.48
N SER A 198 16.07 5.61 -2.68
CA SER A 198 17.39 5.79 -3.31
C SER A 198 17.36 6.36 -4.73
N LEU A 199 16.20 6.35 -5.39
CA LEU A 199 16.03 6.85 -6.75
C LEU A 199 15.94 8.38 -6.82
N GLY A 200 15.60 9.07 -5.73
CA GLY A 200 15.42 10.53 -5.76
C GLY A 200 15.23 11.23 -4.43
N SER A 201 15.38 10.53 -3.30
CA SER A 201 15.29 11.07 -1.95
C SER A 201 16.66 11.01 -1.26
N PRO A 202 17.06 12.05 -0.50
CA PRO A 202 18.28 12.00 0.30
C PRO A 202 18.14 11.10 1.54
N PHE A 203 16.94 10.60 1.80
CA PHE A 203 16.63 9.81 2.98
C PHE A 203 16.77 8.30 2.73
N GLN A 204 17.18 7.60 3.77
CA GLN A 204 17.03 6.16 3.95
C GLN A 204 16.27 5.91 5.25
N CYS A 205 15.70 4.74 5.40
CA CYS A 205 15.03 4.32 6.61
C CYS A 205 15.63 3.05 7.20
N ARG A 206 15.44 2.87 8.50
CA ARG A 206 15.71 1.63 9.23
C ARG A 206 14.71 1.47 10.37
N HIS A 207 14.39 0.24 10.67
CA HIS A 207 13.66 -0.16 11.86
C HIS A 207 14.58 0.00 13.07
N VAL A 208 14.04 0.65 14.08
CA VAL A 208 14.65 0.73 15.40
C VAL A 208 13.58 0.41 16.43
N ASN A 209 13.99 -0.20 17.53
CA ASN A 209 13.15 -0.30 18.71
C ASN A 209 13.55 0.82 19.68
N SER A 210 12.65 1.78 19.89
CA SER A 210 12.85 2.92 20.78
C SER A 210 11.88 2.79 21.95
N GLU A 211 12.41 2.61 23.16
CA GLU A 211 11.62 2.48 24.40
C GLU A 211 10.54 1.38 24.34
N GLY A 212 10.80 0.29 23.62
CA GLY A 212 9.85 -0.81 23.46
C GLY A 212 8.83 -0.60 22.34
N GLN A 213 8.92 0.49 21.58
CA GLN A 213 8.09 0.77 20.42
C GLN A 213 8.88 0.59 19.13
N ASP A 214 8.29 -0.08 18.14
CA ASP A 214 8.86 -0.21 16.81
C ASP A 214 8.66 1.09 16.02
N VAL A 215 9.77 1.68 15.54
CA VAL A 215 9.81 2.97 14.86
C VAL A 215 10.54 2.82 13.54
N LEU A 216 10.00 3.43 12.48
CA LEU A 216 10.73 3.56 11.22
C LEU A 216 11.50 4.88 11.25
N GLU A 217 12.80 4.79 11.54
CA GLU A 217 13.70 5.93 11.64
C GLU A 217 14.29 6.26 10.28
N PHE A 218 14.17 7.51 9.86
CA PHE A 218 14.78 8.05 8.66
C PHE A 218 16.08 8.79 8.99
N TYR A 219 17.04 8.71 8.09
CA TYR A 219 18.30 9.41 8.19
C TYR A 219 18.79 9.81 6.80
N ARG A 220 19.60 10.87 6.73
CA ARG A 220 20.20 11.30 5.46
C ARG A 220 21.34 10.37 5.07
N ASN A 221 21.39 9.99 3.81
CA ASN A 221 22.51 9.25 3.27
C ASN A 221 23.74 10.17 3.26
N ALA A 222 24.83 9.77 3.93
CA ALA A 222 26.05 10.58 4.09
C ALA A 222 26.87 10.77 2.80
N LYS A 223 26.29 10.45 1.64
CA LYS A 223 26.95 10.49 0.32
C LYS A 223 26.64 11.77 -0.49
N GLU A 224 26.02 12.77 0.13
CA GLU A 224 25.86 14.13 -0.42
C GLU A 224 26.77 15.12 0.28
#